data_AF-A0A8H6M601-F1
#
_entry.id   AF-A0A8H6M601-F1
#
_cell.length_a   1.000
_cell.length_b   1.000
_cell.length_c   1.000
_cell.angle_alpha   90.00
_cell.angle_beta   90.00
_cell.angle_gamma   90.00
#
_symmetry.space_group_name_H-M   'P 1'
#
loop_
_entity.id
_entity.type
_entity.pdbx_description
1 polymer ?
#
loop_
_entity_poly.entity_id
_entity_poly.type
_entity_poly.pdbx_seq_one_letter_code
_entity_poly.pdbx_strand_id
1 'polypeptide(L)'
;LTEDERKELMSQGRCFRCREHGHLSRSCPKANVVQSRSNNKPPGMGVFAAEMGYDDDDVYLSDGEEFFDADESDDNMDIHALGVDSWPDDEDEQDFPREHFNLRDSDESKDDYHMPPWMEEEKPHTMVRNHLGDALRMRAEYVLNMSQPYPGDRAHALPAHGMRDRFGVHRINDANYAIVDRLYNDKPVLVPTYRLEHPNFRVGRWYARFRNARVFKRPFLRGTYNLTMGDAYSEVAWWLLSDG
;
A
#
# COMPACT_ATOMS: atom_id res chain seq x y z
N LEU A 1 -13.75 25.78 -39.38
CA LEU A 1 -13.42 24.75 -40.38
C LEU A 1 -14.73 24.16 -40.85
N THR A 2 -15.14 24.50 -42.06
CA THR A 2 -16.27 23.86 -42.71
C THR A 2 -15.91 22.41 -43.05
N GLU A 3 -16.89 21.53 -43.23
CA GLU A 3 -16.64 20.11 -43.53
C GLU A 3 -15.85 19.92 -44.84
N ASP A 4 -16.10 20.79 -45.82
CA ASP A 4 -15.37 20.79 -47.10
C ASP A 4 -13.89 21.13 -46.91
N GLU A 5 -13.57 22.14 -46.10
CA GLU A 5 -12.20 22.54 -45.77
C GLU A 5 -11.47 21.43 -44.99
N ARG A 6 -12.19 20.70 -44.14
CA ARG A 6 -11.64 19.54 -43.42
C ARG A 6 -11.32 18.40 -44.38
N LYS A 7 -12.18 18.12 -45.36
CA LYS A 7 -11.96 17.06 -46.35
C LYS A 7 -10.76 17.36 -47.24
N GLU A 8 -10.57 18.62 -47.62
CA GLU A 8 -9.40 19.07 -48.39
C GLU A 8 -8.10 18.96 -47.59
N LEU A 9 -8.09 19.40 -46.33
CA LEU A 9 -6.92 19.24 -45.46
C LEU A 9 -6.59 17.77 -45.20
N MET A 10 -7.61 16.90 -45.15
CA MET A 10 -7.44 15.45 -45.00
C MET A 10 -6.88 14.80 -46.27
N SER A 11 -7.33 15.21 -47.47
CA SER A 11 -6.79 14.70 -48.74
C SER A 11 -5.35 15.15 -48.98
N GLN A 12 -4.99 16.33 -48.50
CA GLN A 12 -3.63 16.89 -48.60
C GLN A 12 -2.70 16.44 -47.45
N GLY A 13 -3.17 15.62 -46.50
CA GLY A 13 -2.39 15.13 -45.37
C GLY A 13 -1.87 16.25 -44.44
N ARG A 14 -2.62 17.36 -44.34
CA ARG A 14 -2.26 18.53 -43.54
C ARG A 14 -2.96 18.52 -42.19
N CYS A 15 -2.28 19.05 -41.19
CA CYS A 15 -2.81 19.22 -39.85
C CYS A 15 -3.97 20.23 -39.84
N PHE A 16 -5.13 19.87 -39.27
CA PHE A 16 -6.27 20.79 -39.18
C PHE A 16 -6.04 21.97 -38.21
N ARG A 17 -4.94 21.97 -37.45
CA ARG A 17 -4.61 23.04 -36.50
C ARG A 17 -3.54 24.00 -37.02
N CYS A 18 -2.43 23.51 -37.56
CA CYS A 18 -1.33 24.34 -38.05
C CYS A 18 -1.18 24.36 -39.58
N ARG A 19 -1.99 23.57 -40.31
CA ARG A 19 -1.98 23.44 -41.79
C ARG A 19 -0.67 22.95 -42.41
N GLU A 20 0.26 22.42 -41.60
CA GLU A 20 1.51 21.80 -42.05
C GLU A 20 1.33 20.30 -42.31
N HIS A 21 2.21 19.74 -43.14
CA HIS A 21 2.21 18.33 -43.52
C HIS A 21 2.94 17.46 -42.48
N GLY A 22 2.69 16.14 -42.50
CA GLY A 22 3.44 15.17 -41.71
C GLY A 22 2.86 14.84 -40.33
N HIS A 23 1.75 15.49 -39.93
CA HIS A 23 1.02 15.17 -38.71
C HIS A 23 -0.44 15.62 -38.79
N LEU A 24 -1.32 15.01 -37.99
CA LEU A 24 -2.72 15.42 -37.84
C LEU A 24 -2.90 16.25 -36.56
N SER A 25 -4.07 16.88 -36.38
CA SER A 25 -4.34 17.79 -35.23
C SER A 25 -4.06 17.20 -33.86
N ARG A 26 -4.16 15.87 -33.70
CA ARG A 26 -3.86 15.15 -32.45
C ARG A 26 -2.37 15.08 -32.13
N SER A 27 -1.53 15.13 -33.16
CA SER A 27 -0.06 15.05 -33.05
C SER A 27 0.58 16.37 -33.47
N CYS A 28 -0.15 17.48 -33.39
CA CYS A 28 0.36 18.78 -33.78
C CYS A 28 1.43 19.25 -32.79
N PRO A 29 2.69 19.45 -33.20
CA PRO A 29 3.74 19.88 -32.30
C PRO A 29 3.43 21.27 -31.72
N LYS A 30 2.71 22.11 -32.47
CA LYS A 30 2.26 23.44 -32.02
C LYS A 30 1.07 23.38 -31.04
N ALA A 31 0.43 22.22 -30.86
CA ALA A 31 -0.67 22.05 -29.90
C ALA A 31 -0.18 21.83 -28.46
N ASN A 32 1.02 21.30 -28.26
CA ASN A 32 1.56 20.88 -26.96
C ASN A 32 2.70 21.77 -26.44
N VAL A 33 2.98 22.91 -27.08
CA VAL A 33 3.99 23.85 -26.56
C VAL A 33 3.35 24.68 -25.44
N VAL A 34 3.58 24.27 -24.21
CA VAL A 34 3.34 25.10 -23.02
C VAL A 34 4.29 26.30 -23.11
N GLN A 35 3.74 27.48 -23.40
CA GLN A 35 4.50 28.72 -23.37
C GLN A 35 4.82 29.07 -21.92
N SER A 36 6.08 28.92 -21.51
CA SER A 36 6.53 29.35 -20.19
C SER A 36 6.64 30.87 -20.14
N ARG A 37 5.93 31.53 -19.21
CA ARG A 37 6.00 32.99 -18.96
C ARG A 37 7.32 33.48 -18.34
N SER A 38 8.39 32.69 -18.36
CA SER A 38 9.67 32.99 -17.71
C SER A 38 10.83 32.82 -18.70
N ASN A 39 11.55 33.91 -18.95
CA ASN A 39 12.59 34.02 -19.98
C ASN A 39 13.93 33.36 -19.63
N ASN A 40 14.03 32.58 -18.55
CA ASN A 40 15.31 32.13 -18.01
C ASN A 40 15.41 30.63 -17.70
N LYS A 41 14.52 29.79 -18.24
CA LYS A 41 14.65 28.33 -18.12
C LYS A 41 14.43 27.67 -19.48
N PRO A 42 15.29 26.72 -19.89
CA PRO A 42 15.13 26.03 -21.16
C PRO A 42 13.79 25.26 -21.16
N PRO A 43 12.98 25.40 -22.22
CA PRO A 43 11.72 24.67 -22.33
C PRO A 43 12.02 23.19 -22.53
N GLY A 44 11.40 22.33 -21.72
CA GLY A 44 11.45 20.87 -21.92
C GLY A 44 12.30 20.05 -20.94
N MET A 45 12.83 20.63 -19.86
CA MET A 45 13.23 19.79 -18.71
C MET A 45 11.99 19.34 -17.95
N GLY A 46 11.37 18.28 -18.47
CA GLY A 46 10.38 17.51 -17.75
C GLY A 46 10.97 17.02 -16.43
N VAL A 47 10.17 17.11 -15.37
CA VAL A 47 10.46 16.60 -14.04
C VAL A 47 10.42 15.07 -14.10
N PHE A 48 11.43 14.45 -14.74
CA PHE A 48 11.63 12.99 -14.74
C PHE A 48 12.72 12.56 -13.76
N ALA A 49 13.26 13.50 -12.99
CA ALA A 49 13.90 13.20 -11.71
C ALA A 49 12.93 13.53 -10.54
N ALA A 50 11.62 13.41 -10.77
CA ALA A 50 10.80 12.89 -9.70
C ALA A 50 11.23 11.44 -9.57
N GLU A 51 12.01 11.14 -8.53
CA GLU A 51 12.06 9.81 -7.94
C GLU A 51 10.62 9.29 -7.98
N MET A 52 10.34 8.30 -8.85
CA MET A 52 9.02 7.69 -8.89
C MET A 52 8.82 7.16 -7.49
N GLY A 53 8.00 7.85 -6.70
CA GLY A 53 7.49 7.29 -5.47
C GLY A 53 6.90 5.95 -5.89
N TYR A 54 7.50 4.86 -5.40
CA TYR A 54 6.96 3.52 -5.51
C TYR A 54 5.71 3.42 -4.59
N ASP A 55 4.79 4.37 -4.75
CA ASP A 55 3.43 4.35 -4.22
C ASP A 55 2.50 3.54 -5.14
N ASP A 56 3.07 2.76 -6.06
CA ASP A 56 2.37 1.73 -6.82
C ASP A 56 2.16 0.48 -5.93
N ASP A 57 1.54 0.67 -4.75
CA ASP A 57 0.97 -0.45 -3.98
C ASP A 57 -0.38 -0.91 -4.57
N ASP A 58 -0.65 -0.63 -5.85
CA ASP A 58 -1.79 -1.20 -6.55
C ASP A 58 -1.61 -2.72 -6.59
N VAL A 59 -2.43 -3.39 -5.78
CA VAL A 59 -2.55 -4.84 -5.78
C VAL A 59 -3.22 -5.20 -7.09
N TYR A 60 -2.44 -5.59 -8.10
CA TYR A 60 -2.98 -6.16 -9.33
C TYR A 60 -3.61 -7.51 -8.98
N LEU A 61 -4.92 -7.51 -8.71
CA LEU A 61 -5.71 -8.73 -8.57
C LEU A 61 -5.88 -9.34 -9.97
N SER A 62 -4.90 -10.14 -10.40
CA SER A 62 -5.02 -10.95 -11.62
C SER A 62 -5.71 -12.28 -11.26
N ASP A 63 -7.01 -12.29 -11.55
CA ASP A 63 -7.94 -13.36 -11.96
C ASP A 63 -8.00 -14.71 -11.22
N GLY A 64 -9.25 -15.11 -10.94
CA GLY A 64 -9.64 -16.50 -11.09
C GLY A 64 -10.61 -17.08 -10.06
N GLU A 65 -11.79 -16.48 -9.83
CA GLU A 65 -12.98 -17.27 -9.48
C GLU A 65 -14.22 -16.69 -10.19
N GLU A 66 -14.67 -17.40 -11.22
CA GLU A 66 -15.99 -17.26 -11.84
C GLU A 66 -17.08 -17.63 -10.82
N PHE A 67 -18.10 -16.80 -10.67
CA PHE A 67 -19.40 -17.27 -10.17
C PHE A 67 -20.54 -16.60 -10.91
N PHE A 68 -21.50 -17.45 -11.27
CA PHE A 68 -22.56 -17.31 -12.25
C PHE A 68 -23.66 -16.32 -11.89
N ASP A 69 -24.37 -15.93 -12.94
CA ASP A 69 -25.56 -15.08 -13.02
C ASP A 69 -26.64 -15.35 -11.96
N ALA A 70 -27.18 -14.26 -11.43
CA ALA A 70 -28.58 -14.16 -11.04
C ALA A 70 -29.06 -12.74 -11.38
N ASP A 71 -29.59 -12.66 -12.60
CA ASP A 71 -30.81 -11.97 -13.05
C ASP A 71 -31.35 -10.74 -12.29
N GLU A 72 -31.91 -9.88 -13.13
CA GLU A 72 -32.45 -8.55 -12.95
C GLU A 72 -33.53 -8.41 -11.85
N SER A 73 -33.45 -7.29 -11.13
CA SER A 73 -34.61 -6.40 -11.06
C SER A 73 -34.12 -4.98 -10.78
N ASP A 74 -34.35 -4.10 -11.77
CA ASP A 74 -34.51 -2.67 -11.57
C ASP A 74 -35.32 -2.39 -10.29
N ASP A 75 -34.83 -1.47 -9.47
CA ASP A 75 -35.70 -0.40 -9.00
C ASP A 75 -34.86 0.84 -8.64
N ASN A 76 -35.13 1.86 -9.44
CA ASN A 76 -34.76 3.24 -9.28
C ASN A 76 -35.20 3.77 -7.90
N MET A 77 -34.27 4.18 -7.03
CA MET A 77 -34.61 4.93 -5.81
C MET A 77 -33.83 6.22 -5.72
N ASP A 78 -34.40 7.20 -6.42
CA ASP A 78 -34.59 8.60 -6.09
C ASP A 78 -33.71 9.18 -4.95
N ILE A 79 -32.63 9.84 -5.37
CA ILE A 79 -31.96 10.89 -4.60
C ILE A 79 -32.88 12.11 -4.68
N HIS A 80 -33.77 12.32 -3.70
CA HIS A 80 -34.27 13.64 -3.23
C HIS A 80 -35.51 13.46 -2.33
N ALA A 81 -35.30 13.28 -1.03
CA ALA A 81 -36.32 13.57 -0.03
C ALA A 81 -35.64 14.18 1.21
N LEU A 82 -35.38 15.49 1.13
CA LEU A 82 -35.01 16.31 2.27
C LEU A 82 -36.26 16.53 3.13
N GLY A 83 -36.49 15.63 4.08
CA GLY A 83 -37.31 15.88 5.26
C GLY A 83 -36.40 16.39 6.38
N VAL A 84 -36.36 17.71 6.56
CA VAL A 84 -35.91 18.32 7.82
C VAL A 84 -37.00 18.00 8.83
N ASP A 85 -36.78 16.97 9.65
CA ASP A 85 -37.61 16.71 10.82
C ASP A 85 -36.71 16.60 12.05
N SER A 86 -36.91 17.60 12.91
CA SER A 86 -36.74 17.64 14.36
C SER A 86 -35.71 16.70 14.98
N TRP A 87 -34.60 17.28 15.44
CA TRP A 87 -33.73 16.65 16.44
C TRP A 87 -34.55 16.42 17.71
N PRO A 88 -34.66 15.19 18.24
CA PRO A 88 -35.23 14.98 19.56
C PRO A 88 -34.20 15.47 20.60
N ASP A 89 -34.65 16.35 21.48
CA ASP A 89 -34.00 16.62 22.77
C ASP A 89 -34.12 15.35 23.62
N ASP A 90 -33.14 14.44 23.50
CA ASP A 90 -33.05 13.26 24.36
C ASP A 90 -31.95 13.46 25.40
N GLU A 91 -32.41 13.75 26.62
CA GLU A 91 -31.68 13.80 27.89
C GLU A 91 -31.19 12.41 28.35
N ASP A 92 -30.54 11.65 27.47
CA ASP A 92 -29.91 10.37 27.80
C ASP A 92 -28.41 10.41 27.50
N GLU A 93 -27.69 11.24 28.26
CA GLU A 93 -26.28 10.99 28.60
C GLU A 93 -26.21 9.69 29.44
N GLN A 94 -26.43 8.55 28.79
CA GLN A 94 -25.98 7.28 29.35
C GLN A 94 -24.46 7.27 29.24
N ASP A 95 -23.82 7.53 30.37
CA ASP A 95 -22.41 7.28 30.69
C ASP A 95 -21.83 6.18 29.78
N PHE A 96 -21.17 6.56 28.70
CA PHE A 96 -20.15 5.71 28.11
C PHE A 96 -19.07 5.61 29.19
N PRO A 97 -18.78 4.42 29.75
CA PRO A 97 -17.64 4.31 30.64
C PRO A 97 -16.43 4.76 29.83
N ARG A 98 -15.87 5.93 30.16
CA ARG A 98 -14.46 6.20 29.92
C ARG A 98 -13.76 5.13 30.74
N GLU A 99 -13.53 3.98 30.12
CA GLU A 99 -12.67 2.96 30.68
C GLU A 99 -11.29 3.59 30.78
N HIS A 100 -11.06 4.26 31.91
CA HIS A 100 -9.75 4.42 32.50
C HIS A 100 -9.27 3.00 32.77
N PHE A 101 -8.69 2.39 31.73
CA PHE A 101 -8.02 1.11 31.84
C PHE A 101 -7.01 1.24 32.97
N ASN A 102 -7.28 0.52 34.06
CA ASN A 102 -6.33 0.32 35.13
C ASN A 102 -5.13 -0.43 34.51
N LEU A 103 -4.14 0.36 34.10
CA LEU A 103 -2.78 -0.06 33.77
C LEU A 103 -2.19 -0.76 34.99
N ARG A 104 -2.39 -2.08 35.05
CA ARG A 104 -1.70 -2.94 35.99
C ARG A 104 -0.85 -3.90 35.17
N ASP A 105 0.44 -3.55 35.10
CA ASP A 105 1.62 -4.38 34.86
C ASP A 105 1.59 -5.35 33.67
N SER A 106 1.86 -4.81 32.49
CA SER A 106 2.96 -5.32 31.66
C SER A 106 3.54 -4.14 30.91
N ASP A 107 4.61 -3.58 31.48
CA ASP A 107 5.39 -2.42 31.00
C ASP A 107 6.26 -2.81 29.78
N GLU A 108 5.72 -3.63 28.87
CA GLU A 108 6.41 -3.98 27.63
C GLU A 108 5.92 -3.04 26.53
N SER A 109 6.83 -2.22 26.00
CA SER A 109 6.50 -1.38 24.86
C SER A 109 6.15 -2.28 23.67
N LYS A 110 5.34 -1.77 22.74
CA LYS A 110 5.03 -2.49 21.50
C LYS A 110 6.29 -2.88 20.72
N ASP A 111 7.34 -2.05 20.85
CA ASP A 111 8.63 -2.26 20.23
C ASP A 111 9.34 -3.47 20.84
N ASP A 112 9.30 -3.62 22.17
CA ASP A 112 9.88 -4.79 22.86
C ASP A 112 9.12 -6.07 22.54
N TYR A 113 7.79 -6.00 22.47
CA TYR A 113 6.94 -7.19 22.31
C TYR A 113 7.13 -7.91 20.97
N HIS A 114 7.36 -7.15 19.89
CA HIS A 114 7.59 -7.69 18.55
C HIS A 114 9.06 -7.73 18.15
N MET A 115 9.96 -7.37 19.06
CA MET A 115 11.40 -7.48 18.85
C MET A 115 11.76 -8.96 18.64
N PRO A 116 12.34 -9.33 17.48
CA PRO A 116 12.70 -10.70 17.23
C PRO A 116 14.02 -11.05 17.96
N PRO A 117 14.26 -12.33 18.31
CA PRO A 117 15.43 -12.73 19.08
C PRO A 117 16.80 -12.36 18.46
N TRP A 118 16.85 -12.14 17.15
CA TRP A 118 18.07 -11.74 16.46
C TRP A 118 18.39 -10.24 16.62
N MET A 119 17.45 -9.44 17.10
CA MET A 119 17.50 -7.98 17.28
C MET A 119 17.58 -7.58 18.78
N GLU A 120 17.82 -8.54 19.68
CA GLU A 120 18.02 -8.27 21.11
C GLU A 120 19.47 -7.80 21.37
N GLU A 121 19.68 -6.76 22.18
CA GLU A 121 21.02 -6.25 22.51
C GLU A 121 21.80 -7.20 23.42
N GLU A 122 21.15 -7.75 24.44
CA GLU A 122 21.74 -8.71 25.37
C GLU A 122 21.47 -10.14 24.89
N LYS A 123 22.42 -10.71 24.15
CA LYS A 123 22.34 -12.10 23.70
C LYS A 123 23.08 -13.01 24.69
N PRO A 124 22.40 -13.76 25.57
CA PRO A 124 23.07 -14.63 26.53
C PRO A 124 23.84 -15.72 25.79
N HIS A 125 25.18 -15.58 25.72
CA HIS A 125 26.12 -16.51 25.09
C HIS A 125 25.54 -17.24 23.86
N THR A 126 25.08 -16.47 22.88
CA THR A 126 24.64 -17.05 21.60
C THR A 126 25.84 -17.70 20.91
N MET A 127 25.63 -18.91 20.37
CA MET A 127 26.61 -19.50 19.45
C MET A 127 26.87 -18.51 18.31
N VAL A 128 28.15 -18.25 18.02
CA VAL A 128 28.55 -17.46 16.86
C VAL A 128 27.90 -18.06 15.62
N ARG A 129 27.04 -17.28 14.97
CA ARG A 129 26.40 -17.70 13.73
C ARG A 129 27.43 -17.66 12.60
N ASN A 130 27.43 -18.68 11.74
CA ASN A 130 28.32 -18.75 10.57
C ASN A 130 27.61 -18.37 9.26
N HIS A 131 26.36 -17.93 9.32
CA HIS A 131 25.58 -17.47 8.17
C HIS A 131 24.57 -16.38 8.58
N LEU A 132 24.29 -15.44 7.66
CA LEU A 132 23.32 -14.36 7.87
C LEU A 132 21.87 -14.86 7.93
N GLY A 133 21.59 -15.99 7.29
CA GLY A 133 20.22 -16.44 7.05
C GLY A 133 19.56 -15.67 5.91
N ASP A 134 18.23 -15.67 5.87
CA ASP A 134 17.42 -14.98 4.86
C ASP A 134 17.04 -13.59 5.38
N ALA A 135 17.88 -12.60 5.06
CA ALA A 135 17.73 -11.24 5.56
C ALA A 135 16.40 -10.58 5.11
N LEU A 136 15.96 -10.86 3.88
CA LEU A 136 14.69 -10.34 3.35
C LEU A 136 13.51 -10.89 4.14
N ARG A 137 13.49 -12.21 4.38
CA ARG A 137 12.50 -12.85 5.24
C ARG A 137 12.50 -12.25 6.65
N MET A 138 13.67 -12.21 7.29
CA MET A 138 13.80 -11.78 8.68
C MET A 138 13.30 -10.35 8.87
N ARG A 139 13.70 -9.46 7.95
CA ARG A 139 13.26 -8.07 7.96
C ARG A 139 11.77 -7.94 7.64
N ALA A 140 11.25 -8.67 6.67
CA ALA A 140 9.83 -8.62 6.32
C ALA A 140 8.93 -9.10 7.48
N GLU A 141 9.29 -10.21 8.13
CA GLU A 141 8.58 -10.71 9.32
C GLU A 141 8.56 -9.66 10.43
N TYR A 142 9.70 -9.01 10.72
CA TYR A 142 9.76 -7.91 11.70
C TYR A 142 8.83 -6.75 11.32
N VAL A 143 8.93 -6.24 10.09
CA VAL A 143 8.12 -5.09 9.65
C VAL A 143 6.63 -5.40 9.71
N LEU A 144 6.23 -6.63 9.34
CA LEU A 144 4.84 -7.07 9.41
C LEU A 144 4.32 -7.15 10.85
N ASN A 145 5.09 -7.77 11.75
CA ASN A 145 4.66 -7.89 13.15
C ASN A 145 4.56 -6.52 13.85
N MET A 146 5.52 -5.62 13.61
CA MET A 146 5.51 -4.24 14.12
C MET A 146 4.36 -3.38 13.60
N SER A 147 3.91 -3.67 12.37
CA SER A 147 2.87 -2.91 11.67
C SER A 147 1.45 -3.24 12.12
N GLN A 148 1.27 -4.22 13.00
CA GLN A 148 -0.05 -4.56 13.57
C GLN A 148 -0.63 -3.37 14.35
N PRO A 149 -1.97 -3.24 14.47
CA PRO A 149 -2.98 -4.11 13.89
C PRO A 149 -3.21 -3.85 12.39
N TYR A 150 -3.75 -4.84 11.70
CA TYR A 150 -4.13 -4.81 10.30
C TYR A 150 -5.66 -4.66 10.11
N PRO A 151 -6.13 -4.24 8.93
CA PRO A 151 -7.56 -4.15 8.66
C PRO A 151 -8.24 -5.52 8.83
N GLY A 152 -9.34 -5.52 9.59
CA GLY A 152 -10.10 -6.73 9.95
C GLY A 152 -9.68 -7.36 11.28
N ASP A 153 -8.59 -6.91 11.89
CA ASP A 153 -8.18 -7.34 13.24
C ASP A 153 -9.23 -6.86 14.26
N ARG A 154 -9.73 -7.80 15.07
CA ARG A 154 -10.75 -7.52 16.09
C ARG A 154 -10.06 -7.12 17.39
N ALA A 155 -10.33 -5.91 17.88
CA ALA A 155 -9.72 -5.36 19.09
C ALA A 155 -9.96 -6.21 20.36
N HIS A 156 -11.07 -6.96 20.43
CA HIS A 156 -11.34 -7.87 21.56
C HIS A 156 -10.64 -9.24 21.43
N ALA A 157 -10.12 -9.58 20.24
CA ALA A 157 -9.49 -10.86 19.96
C ALA A 157 -7.96 -10.79 19.99
N LEU A 158 -7.38 -9.59 20.10
CA LEU A 158 -5.94 -9.35 20.11
C LEU A 158 -5.56 -8.40 21.25
N PRO A 159 -4.38 -8.59 21.87
CA PRO A 159 -3.79 -7.58 22.74
C PRO A 159 -3.64 -6.23 22.04
N ALA A 160 -3.52 -5.15 22.82
CA ALA A 160 -3.34 -3.79 22.29
C ALA A 160 -2.11 -3.66 21.36
N HIS A 161 -1.06 -4.44 21.63
CA HIS A 161 0.15 -4.51 20.80
C HIS A 161 0.03 -5.47 19.60
N GLY A 162 -1.01 -6.30 19.48
CA GLY A 162 -1.17 -7.31 18.42
C GLY A 162 -0.71 -8.71 18.85
N MET A 163 -0.47 -9.60 17.87
CA MET A 163 -0.04 -10.99 18.12
C MET A 163 1.43 -11.17 17.78
N ARG A 164 2.23 -11.70 18.71
CA ARG A 164 3.64 -12.04 18.47
C ARG A 164 3.75 -13.16 17.45
N ASP A 165 4.76 -13.10 16.59
CA ASP A 165 5.03 -14.10 15.56
C ASP A 165 3.79 -14.45 14.71
N ARG A 166 2.96 -13.47 14.38
CA ARG A 166 1.77 -13.68 13.54
C ARG A 166 2.13 -14.05 12.11
N PHE A 167 3.18 -13.43 11.59
CA PHE A 167 3.57 -13.57 10.20
C PHE A 167 4.74 -14.54 10.04
N GLY A 168 4.62 -15.43 9.06
CA GLY A 168 5.75 -16.16 8.48
C GLY A 168 5.98 -15.69 7.05
N VAL A 169 7.24 -15.50 6.67
CA VAL A 169 7.61 -15.16 5.28
C VAL A 169 8.54 -16.25 4.75
N HIS A 170 8.25 -16.79 3.58
CA HIS A 170 9.01 -17.91 3.02
C HIS A 170 9.35 -17.67 1.57
N ARG A 171 10.63 -17.88 1.21
CA ARG A 171 11.07 -17.84 -0.19
C ARG A 171 10.45 -19.01 -0.95
N ILE A 172 9.74 -18.72 -2.03
CA ILE A 172 9.14 -19.74 -2.89
C ILE A 172 10.05 -20.00 -4.09
N ASN A 173 10.57 -18.95 -4.70
CA ASN A 173 11.54 -18.98 -5.78
C ASN A 173 12.32 -17.66 -5.80
N ASP A 174 13.18 -17.48 -6.80
CA ASP A 174 13.98 -16.26 -6.91
C ASP A 174 13.14 -15.00 -7.13
N ALA A 175 11.95 -15.14 -7.72
CA ALA A 175 11.07 -14.02 -8.04
C ALA A 175 10.07 -13.68 -6.92
N ASN A 176 9.74 -14.60 -6.01
CA ASN A 176 8.65 -14.42 -5.05
C ASN A 176 8.90 -15.04 -3.68
N TYR A 177 8.38 -14.35 -2.68
CA TYR A 177 8.15 -14.82 -1.32
C TYR A 177 6.65 -15.01 -1.07
N ALA A 178 6.30 -15.85 -0.11
CA ALA A 178 4.94 -16.04 0.39
C ALA A 178 4.83 -15.53 1.83
N ILE A 179 3.85 -14.68 2.08
CA ILE A 179 3.47 -14.19 3.41
C ILE A 179 2.32 -15.07 3.93
N VAL A 180 2.52 -15.69 5.09
CA VAL A 180 1.55 -16.51 5.80
C VAL A 180 1.10 -15.74 7.04
N ASP A 181 -0.20 -15.44 7.12
CA ASP A 181 -0.81 -14.81 8.29
C ASP A 181 -1.50 -15.89 9.15
N ARG A 182 -0.88 -16.19 10.30
CA ARG A 182 -1.32 -17.26 11.22
C ARG A 182 -2.62 -16.91 11.95
N LEU A 183 -3.05 -15.64 11.94
CA LEU A 183 -4.28 -15.24 12.62
C LEU A 183 -5.53 -15.71 11.87
N TYR A 184 -5.49 -15.73 10.53
CA TYR A 184 -6.66 -16.00 9.70
C TYR A 184 -6.62 -17.33 8.95
N ASN A 185 -5.50 -18.06 9.02
CA ASN A 185 -5.28 -19.30 8.27
C ASN A 185 -5.60 -19.15 6.76
N ASP A 186 -5.35 -17.96 6.22
CA ASP A 186 -5.62 -17.61 4.83
C ASP A 186 -4.60 -18.26 3.89
N LYS A 187 -4.97 -18.41 2.60
CA LYS A 187 -4.01 -18.76 1.54
C LYS A 187 -2.82 -17.78 1.58
N PRO A 188 -1.57 -18.27 1.43
CA PRO A 188 -0.39 -17.41 1.44
C PRO A 188 -0.46 -16.32 0.38
N VAL A 189 0.03 -15.13 0.70
CA VAL A 189 0.04 -13.97 -0.20
C VAL A 189 1.41 -13.84 -0.84
N LEU A 190 1.47 -13.86 -2.16
CA LEU A 190 2.74 -13.73 -2.87
C LEU A 190 3.19 -12.27 -2.93
N VAL A 191 4.44 -12.03 -2.55
CA VAL A 191 5.12 -10.75 -2.67
C VAL A 191 6.37 -10.92 -3.53
N PRO A 192 6.56 -10.10 -4.58
CA PRO A 192 7.76 -10.18 -5.41
C PRO A 192 9.04 -9.86 -4.63
N THR A 193 10.11 -10.62 -4.90
CA THR A 193 11.43 -10.44 -4.26
C THR A 193 11.96 -9.01 -4.42
N TYR A 194 11.86 -8.44 -5.63
CA TYR A 194 12.36 -7.08 -5.90
C TYR A 194 11.69 -6.00 -5.05
N ARG A 195 10.45 -6.23 -4.57
CA ARG A 195 9.78 -5.30 -3.65
C ARG A 195 10.38 -5.40 -2.26
N LEU A 196 10.63 -6.60 -1.76
CA LEU A 196 11.28 -6.82 -0.46
C LEU A 196 12.72 -6.29 -0.44
N GLU A 197 13.43 -6.35 -1.58
CA GLU A 197 14.77 -5.79 -1.73
C GLU A 197 14.78 -4.25 -1.75
N HIS A 198 13.66 -3.61 -2.04
CA HIS A 198 13.60 -2.17 -2.19
C HIS A 198 13.54 -1.45 -0.82
N PRO A 199 14.50 -0.57 -0.47
CA PRO A 199 14.58 0.00 0.88
C PRO A 199 13.36 0.80 1.32
N ASN A 200 12.69 1.46 0.38
CA ASN A 200 11.49 2.27 0.68
C ASN A 200 10.19 1.46 0.61
N PHE A 201 10.23 0.16 0.28
CA PHE A 201 9.02 -0.64 0.22
C PHE A 201 8.41 -0.81 1.61
N ARG A 202 7.12 -0.48 1.74
CA ARG A 202 6.36 -0.59 2.99
C ARG A 202 5.54 -1.87 2.97
N VAL A 203 6.19 -3.01 3.21
CA VAL A 203 5.50 -4.32 3.19
C VAL A 203 4.28 -4.37 4.13
N GLY A 204 4.36 -3.68 5.27
CA GLY A 204 3.21 -3.52 6.18
C GLY A 204 2.04 -2.78 5.52
N ARG A 205 2.30 -1.64 4.86
CA ARG A 205 1.26 -0.87 4.16
C ARG A 205 0.67 -1.64 3.00
N TRP A 206 1.52 -2.29 2.21
CA TRP A 206 1.12 -3.13 1.08
C TRP A 206 0.21 -4.27 1.54
N TYR A 207 0.59 -4.98 2.59
CA TYR A 207 -0.23 -6.06 3.16
C TYR A 207 -1.56 -5.54 3.74
N ALA A 208 -1.54 -4.37 4.40
CA ALA A 208 -2.74 -3.75 4.92
C ALA A 208 -3.73 -3.36 3.80
N ARG A 209 -3.26 -2.87 2.65
CA ARG A 209 -4.12 -2.61 1.48
C ARG A 209 -4.75 -3.89 0.95
N PHE A 210 -3.96 -4.95 0.81
CA PHE A 210 -4.45 -6.28 0.43
C PHE A 210 -5.58 -6.77 1.36
N ARG A 211 -5.38 -6.65 2.68
CA ARG A 211 -6.40 -6.98 3.69
C ARG A 211 -7.63 -6.09 3.59
N ASN A 212 -7.46 -4.78 3.43
CA ASN A 212 -8.56 -3.83 3.31
C ASN A 212 -9.44 -4.10 2.08
N ALA A 213 -8.81 -4.44 0.95
CA ALA A 213 -9.51 -4.83 -0.27
C ALA A 213 -10.28 -6.14 -0.07
N ARG A 214 -9.69 -7.14 0.59
CA ARG A 214 -10.35 -8.43 0.86
C ARG A 214 -11.50 -8.34 1.86
N VAL A 215 -11.29 -7.65 2.99
CA VAL A 215 -12.24 -7.63 4.11
C VAL A 215 -13.35 -6.61 3.90
N PHE A 216 -13.00 -5.41 3.44
CA PHE A 216 -13.93 -4.28 3.37
C PHE A 216 -14.30 -3.87 1.94
N LYS A 217 -13.64 -4.43 0.91
CA LYS A 217 -13.81 -4.03 -0.50
C LYS A 217 -13.63 -2.51 -0.70
N ARG A 218 -12.70 -1.90 0.06
CA ARG A 218 -12.45 -0.44 0.03
C ARG A 218 -11.04 -0.12 -0.49
N PRO A 219 -10.89 0.95 -1.29
CA PRO A 219 -9.57 1.36 -1.79
C PRO A 219 -8.77 2.16 -0.76
N PHE A 220 -9.46 2.86 0.17
CA PHE A 220 -8.79 3.72 1.14
C PHE A 220 -8.40 2.96 2.42
N LEU A 221 -7.11 3.07 2.80
CA LEU A 221 -6.56 2.47 4.00
C LEU A 221 -6.61 3.47 5.17
N ARG A 222 -7.24 3.08 6.28
CA ARG A 222 -7.10 3.79 7.57
C ARG A 222 -5.82 3.32 8.26
N GLY A 223 -4.92 4.25 8.58
CA GLY A 223 -3.61 3.97 9.21
C GLY A 223 -2.43 4.32 8.30
N THR A 224 -1.28 4.62 8.91
CA THR A 224 -0.10 5.14 8.19
C THR A 224 0.84 4.04 7.69
N TYR A 225 1.08 2.98 8.49
CA TYR A 225 1.96 1.84 8.15
C TYR A 225 3.31 2.30 7.57
N ASN A 226 4.03 3.14 8.34
CA ASN A 226 5.17 3.90 7.83
C ASN A 226 6.48 3.11 7.74
N LEU A 227 6.58 1.96 8.41
CA LEU A 227 7.82 1.19 8.50
C LEU A 227 8.17 0.58 7.13
N THR A 228 9.39 0.83 6.69
CA THR A 228 9.91 0.34 5.41
C THR A 228 10.80 -0.89 5.60
N MET A 229 11.07 -1.62 4.52
CA MET A 229 12.04 -2.70 4.51
C MET A 229 13.43 -2.22 4.93
N GLY A 230 13.83 -1.00 4.54
CA GLY A 230 15.20 -0.53 4.71
C GLY A 230 16.18 -1.38 3.91
N ASP A 231 17.48 -1.20 4.13
CA ASP A 231 18.48 -2.13 3.60
C ASP A 231 18.49 -3.39 4.46
N ALA A 232 17.63 -4.35 4.09
CA ALA A 232 17.42 -5.58 4.87
C ALA A 232 18.73 -6.35 5.13
N TYR A 233 19.65 -6.36 4.17
CA TYR A 233 20.93 -7.07 4.33
C TYR A 233 21.82 -6.37 5.34
N SER A 234 21.98 -5.04 5.22
CA SER A 234 22.79 -4.26 6.15
C SER A 234 22.22 -4.25 7.57
N GLU A 235 20.90 -4.09 7.70
CA GLU A 235 20.20 -4.10 8.98
C GLU A 235 20.37 -5.43 9.71
N VAL A 236 20.10 -6.55 9.03
CA VAL A 236 20.26 -7.88 9.64
C VAL A 236 21.73 -8.17 9.93
N ALA A 237 22.65 -7.79 9.03
CA ALA A 237 24.08 -7.99 9.25
C ALA A 237 24.58 -7.20 10.46
N TRP A 238 24.12 -5.97 10.66
CA TRP A 238 24.51 -5.14 11.80
C TRP A 238 24.19 -5.83 13.14
N TRP A 239 22.97 -6.37 13.27
CA TRP A 239 22.55 -7.09 14.48
C TRP A 239 23.28 -8.42 14.67
N LEU A 240 23.52 -9.16 13.58
CA LEU A 240 24.13 -10.49 13.64
C LEU A 240 25.66 -10.46 13.77
N LEU A 241 26.34 -9.41 13.28
CA LEU A 241 27.78 -9.24 13.48
C LEU A 241 28.14 -8.94 14.93
N SER A 242 27.18 -8.52 15.73
CA SER A 242 27.31 -8.36 17.18
C SER A 242 27.12 -9.69 17.95
N ASP A 243 26.88 -10.82 17.25
CA ASP A 243 26.84 -12.15 17.86
C ASP A 243 28.28 -12.63 18.17
N GLY A 244 28.75 -12.43 19.42
CA GLY A 244 30.00 -13.01 19.95
C GLY A 244 31.15 -12.03 20.13
#